data_AF-A0A8S7BB35-F1
#
_entry.id   AF-A0A8S7BB35-F1
#
_cell.length_a   1.000
_cell.length_b   1.000
_cell.length_c   1.000
_cell.angle_alpha   90.00
_cell.angle_beta   90.00
_cell.angle_gamma   90.00
#
_symmetry.space_group_name_H-M   'P 1'
#
loop_
_entity.id
_entity.type
_entity.pdbx_description
1 polymer ?
#
loop_
_entity_poly.entity_id
_entity_poly.type
_entity_poly.pdbx_seq_one_letter_code
_entity_poly.pdbx_strand_id
1 'polypeptide(L)'
;MKIRHAAIFLALPLLCTTAQANSFLHYAGEFNFRTGEKQNNVTIAGLSAITFDAKNNIFYAINDSRNNNKEGDASLYTLKIQVSSRGIEQVNFLNQRPLLDAKQQPFVTNTVDAEGLALTHNGKSLLWSSELGAPLRLSTLDGVMEKDFTSLFPARFNISSDKESSNGIRSGNAWEGLTVTPDGKSLFIAVESSLKQDGPIASPINSGTSRLLQFSIDADGRPSKQLHEYLYITDPVPQVSKFGINDNGVSEVLALNDHQLLVIERSGRNVSAGFNDWDYSVRVYMVDLTAASDIKDIDSLQDWSNKSTLQPVSKKLLIDFADYTSSADCIEGVTFGPLIDGHTSLIFVSDNNFQPHQQTKFYLFIDKENKLKI
;
A
#
# COMPACT_ATOMS: atom_id res chain seq x y z
N MET A 1 -31.21 10.37 -63.41
CA MET A 1 -31.49 10.63 -61.98
C MET A 1 -30.58 9.71 -61.14
N LYS A 2 -29.46 10.22 -60.62
CA LYS A 2 -28.57 9.51 -59.69
C LYS A 2 -28.17 10.51 -58.60
N ILE A 3 -28.73 10.35 -57.41
CA ILE A 3 -28.45 11.19 -56.24
C ILE A 3 -27.23 10.58 -55.53
N ARG A 4 -26.13 11.33 -55.50
CA ARG A 4 -24.95 11.00 -54.68
C ARG A 4 -25.19 11.52 -53.26
N HIS A 5 -25.25 10.63 -52.28
CA HIS A 5 -25.28 11.00 -50.86
C HIS A 5 -23.84 11.27 -50.40
N ALA A 6 -23.55 12.52 -50.06
CA ALA A 6 -22.32 12.89 -49.37
C ALA A 6 -22.50 12.59 -47.88
N ALA A 7 -21.72 11.64 -47.34
CA ALA A 7 -21.65 11.41 -45.90
C ALA A 7 -20.82 12.52 -45.26
N ILE A 8 -21.48 13.35 -44.44
CA ILE A 8 -20.81 14.35 -43.59
C ILE A 8 -20.34 13.60 -42.34
N PHE A 9 -19.03 13.40 -42.21
CA PHE A 9 -18.42 12.98 -40.95
C PHE A 9 -18.37 14.20 -40.01
N LEU A 10 -19.26 14.25 -39.03
CA LEU A 10 -19.10 15.14 -37.87
C LEU A 10 -18.00 14.54 -36.99
N ALA A 11 -16.82 15.16 -36.98
CA ALA A 11 -15.83 14.94 -35.93
C ALA A 11 -16.36 15.63 -34.66
N LEU A 12 -16.84 14.85 -33.69
CA LEU A 12 -17.05 15.38 -32.34
C LEU A 12 -15.67 15.65 -31.72
N PRO A 13 -15.41 16.85 -31.18
CA PRO A 13 -14.20 17.08 -30.41
C PRO A 13 -14.30 16.23 -29.15
N LEU A 14 -13.31 15.37 -28.90
CA LEU A 14 -13.06 14.84 -27.57
C LEU A 14 -12.76 16.04 -26.67
N LEU A 15 -13.77 16.46 -25.89
CA LEU A 15 -13.55 17.32 -24.74
C LEU A 15 -12.72 16.51 -23.76
N CYS A 16 -11.42 16.79 -23.74
CA CYS A 16 -10.53 16.38 -22.67
C CYS A 16 -11.01 17.11 -21.41
N THR A 17 -11.88 16.46 -20.64
CA THR A 17 -12.20 16.93 -19.30
C THR A 17 -10.94 16.72 -18.47
N THR A 18 -10.19 17.80 -18.24
CA THR A 18 -9.22 17.84 -17.15
C THR A 18 -9.96 17.40 -15.89
N ALA A 19 -9.59 16.25 -15.33
CA ALA A 19 -10.14 15.77 -14.08
C ALA A 19 -10.02 16.91 -13.07
N GLN A 20 -11.15 17.42 -12.60
CA GLN A 20 -11.17 18.43 -11.58
C GLN A 20 -10.50 17.81 -10.35
N ALA A 21 -9.36 18.37 -9.93
CA ALA A 21 -8.69 18.00 -8.68
C ALA A 21 -9.75 17.80 -7.60
N ASN A 22 -9.71 16.69 -6.86
CA ASN A 22 -10.70 16.38 -5.84
C ASN A 22 -10.70 17.51 -4.80
N SER A 23 -11.62 18.46 -4.96
CA SER A 23 -11.56 19.79 -4.34
C SER A 23 -11.62 19.80 -2.82
N PHE A 24 -11.93 18.65 -2.22
CA PHE A 24 -12.12 18.50 -0.78
C PHE A 24 -10.85 18.12 -0.04
N LEU A 25 -9.85 17.52 -0.71
CA LEU A 25 -8.55 17.21 -0.09
C LEU A 25 -7.57 18.34 -0.35
N HIS A 26 -7.13 18.97 0.73
CA HIS A 26 -6.13 20.02 0.70
C HIS A 26 -4.76 19.45 1.05
N TYR A 27 -3.81 19.51 0.12
CA TYR A 27 -2.40 19.24 0.42
C TYR A 27 -1.83 20.35 1.31
N ALA A 28 -1.44 19.99 2.54
CA ALA A 28 -0.96 20.90 3.56
C ALA A 28 0.57 20.91 3.70
N GLY A 29 1.29 20.14 2.89
CA GLY A 29 2.75 20.17 2.80
C GLY A 29 3.43 18.83 3.07
N GLU A 30 4.76 18.86 3.06
CA GLU A 30 5.64 17.71 3.29
C GLU A 30 6.72 17.99 4.34
N PHE A 31 7.29 16.93 4.89
CA PHE A 31 8.45 16.95 5.79
C PHE A 31 9.36 15.77 5.44
N ASN A 32 10.68 15.98 5.32
CA ASN A 32 11.58 14.94 4.82
C ASN A 32 12.83 14.74 5.67
N PHE A 33 13.36 13.52 5.62
CA PHE A 33 14.66 13.11 6.15
C PHE A 33 15.54 12.56 5.04
N ARG A 34 16.85 12.80 5.11
CA ARG A 34 17.79 12.16 4.19
C ARG A 34 18.05 10.72 4.61
N THR A 35 18.35 9.84 3.66
CA THR A 35 18.77 8.47 3.99
C THR A 35 19.98 8.47 4.92
N GLY A 36 19.89 7.67 5.99
CA GLY A 36 20.92 7.57 7.02
C GLY A 36 20.91 8.72 8.04
N GLU A 37 19.99 9.67 7.92
CA GLU A 37 19.76 10.68 8.94
C GLU A 37 19.36 10.01 10.26
N LYS A 38 19.82 10.62 11.36
CA LYS A 38 19.54 10.13 12.71
C LYS A 38 18.87 11.20 13.53
N GLN A 39 17.87 10.79 14.30
CA GLN A 39 17.22 11.63 15.30
C GLN A 39 17.13 10.82 16.60
N ASN A 40 17.58 11.37 17.73
CA ASN A 40 17.54 10.67 19.02
C ASN A 40 18.18 9.27 19.01
N ASN A 41 19.30 9.10 18.28
CA ASN A 41 19.98 7.81 18.03
C ASN A 41 19.19 6.77 17.21
N VAL A 42 18.01 7.12 16.69
CA VAL A 42 17.24 6.32 15.75
C VAL A 42 17.75 6.57 14.34
N THR A 43 18.01 5.52 13.57
CA THR A 43 18.34 5.64 12.14
C THR A 43 17.06 5.56 11.32
N ILE A 44 16.83 6.56 10.46
CA ILE A 44 15.61 6.68 9.67
C ILE A 44 15.89 6.18 8.25
N ALA A 45 15.34 5.03 7.91
CA ALA A 45 15.39 4.43 6.57
C ALA A 45 14.40 3.29 6.43
N GLY A 46 13.99 2.99 5.19
CA GLY A 46 13.21 1.79 4.89
C GLY A 46 11.71 1.89 5.20
N LEU A 47 11.14 3.08 5.46
CA LEU A 47 9.79 3.14 6.03
C LEU A 47 8.71 2.69 5.05
N SER A 48 8.21 1.48 5.23
CA SER A 48 7.23 0.83 4.37
C SER A 48 5.78 1.07 4.79
N ALA A 49 5.47 1.13 6.09
CA ALA A 49 4.12 1.50 6.55
C ALA A 49 4.08 2.31 7.83
N ILE A 50 2.91 2.90 8.09
CA ILE A 50 2.61 3.73 9.26
C ILE A 50 1.16 3.53 9.73
N THR A 51 0.93 3.56 11.04
CA THR A 51 -0.41 3.52 11.64
C THR A 51 -0.51 4.49 12.82
N PHE A 52 -1.68 5.09 13.03
CA PHE A 52 -1.93 6.08 14.07
C PHE A 52 -2.63 5.50 15.29
N ASP A 53 -2.02 5.67 16.46
CA ASP A 53 -2.67 5.46 17.75
C ASP A 53 -3.28 6.78 18.23
N ALA A 54 -4.55 6.99 17.90
CA ALA A 54 -5.29 8.20 18.26
C ALA A 54 -5.42 8.41 19.79
N LYS A 55 -5.43 7.32 20.57
CA LYS A 55 -5.58 7.39 22.03
C LYS A 55 -4.33 7.98 22.68
N ASN A 56 -3.16 7.56 22.22
CA ASN A 56 -1.88 8.03 22.75
C ASN A 56 -1.29 9.19 21.95
N ASN A 57 -1.89 9.54 20.81
CA ASN A 57 -1.43 10.56 19.86
C ASN A 57 0.03 10.33 19.44
N ILE A 58 0.31 9.10 19.03
CA ILE A 58 1.59 8.63 18.50
C ILE A 58 1.34 7.81 17.24
N PHE A 59 2.40 7.59 16.48
CA PHE A 59 2.38 6.75 15.29
C PHE A 59 3.33 5.58 15.51
N TYR A 60 2.96 4.43 14.95
CA TYR A 60 3.88 3.32 14.74
C TYR A 60 4.23 3.26 13.26
N ALA A 61 5.50 3.02 12.94
CA ALA A 61 5.95 2.74 11.58
C ALA A 61 6.88 1.54 11.57
N ILE A 62 6.98 0.84 10.46
CA ILE A 62 7.91 -0.28 10.28
C ILE A 62 8.83 -0.02 9.09
N ASN A 63 9.95 -0.75 9.02
CA ASN A 63 10.75 -0.79 7.82
C ASN A 63 10.81 -2.16 7.14
N ASP A 64 11.09 -2.14 5.85
CA ASP A 64 11.30 -3.27 4.94
C ASP A 64 12.73 -3.84 5.01
N SER A 65 13.46 -3.60 6.10
CA SER A 65 14.82 -4.15 6.22
C SER A 65 14.78 -5.67 6.31
N ARG A 66 15.65 -6.33 5.53
CA ARG A 66 15.78 -7.79 5.52
C ARG A 66 16.79 -8.31 6.55
N ASN A 67 17.08 -7.56 7.61
CA ASN A 67 18.09 -7.90 8.63
C ASN A 67 19.46 -8.25 8.03
N ASN A 68 19.91 -7.46 7.05
CA ASN A 68 21.22 -7.63 6.42
C ASN A 68 22.12 -6.41 6.66
N ASN A 69 23.42 -6.56 6.40
CA ASN A 69 24.41 -5.52 6.68
C ASN A 69 24.22 -4.23 5.86
N LYS A 70 23.46 -4.27 4.76
CA LYS A 70 23.22 -3.10 3.89
C LYS A 70 22.06 -2.26 4.44
N GLU A 71 20.98 -2.91 4.86
CA GLU A 71 19.71 -2.29 5.25
C GLU A 71 19.63 -2.04 6.77
N GLY A 72 20.36 -2.81 7.57
CA GLY A 72 20.33 -2.76 9.03
C GLY A 72 19.28 -3.70 9.62
N ASP A 73 18.69 -3.34 10.75
CA ASP A 73 17.70 -4.18 11.43
C ASP A 73 16.27 -3.87 10.99
N ALA A 74 15.47 -4.92 10.77
CA ALA A 74 14.01 -4.86 10.71
C ALA A 74 13.50 -4.25 12.02
N SER A 75 12.80 -3.14 11.92
CA SER A 75 12.56 -2.23 13.05
C SER A 75 11.12 -1.74 13.10
N LEU A 76 10.60 -1.63 14.32
CA LEU A 76 9.42 -0.88 14.69
C LEU A 76 9.85 0.48 15.24
N TYR A 77 9.25 1.54 14.69
CA TYR A 77 9.44 2.91 15.12
C TYR A 77 8.22 3.41 15.88
N THR A 78 8.44 4.24 16.90
CA THR A 78 7.38 5.06 17.49
C THR A 78 7.68 6.52 17.19
N LEU A 79 6.70 7.24 16.66
CA LEU A 79 6.85 8.62 16.23
C LEU A 79 5.80 9.52 16.87
N LYS A 80 6.11 10.81 16.92
CA LYS A 80 5.14 11.88 17.11
C LYS A 80 5.22 12.86 15.96
N ILE A 81 4.13 13.01 15.23
CA ILE A 81 4.01 13.94 14.11
C ILE A 81 3.14 15.11 14.57
N GLN A 82 3.72 16.30 14.59
CA GLN A 82 3.03 17.54 14.94
C GLN A 82 2.52 18.18 13.65
N VAL A 83 1.22 18.35 13.57
CA VAL A 83 0.54 18.90 12.40
C VAL A 83 -0.40 20.02 12.81
N SER A 84 -0.57 20.99 11.91
CA SER A 84 -1.58 22.04 12.02
C SER A 84 -2.15 22.36 10.65
N SER A 85 -3.08 23.32 10.56
CA SER A 85 -3.59 23.80 9.28
C SER A 85 -2.53 24.48 8.40
N ARG A 86 -1.32 24.71 8.94
CA ARG A 86 -0.15 25.22 8.20
C ARG A 86 0.75 24.12 7.64
N GLY A 87 0.50 22.85 7.98
CA GLY A 87 1.28 21.71 7.49
C GLY A 87 1.87 20.83 8.59
N ILE A 88 2.92 20.09 8.23
CA ILE A 88 3.72 19.28 9.15
C ILE A 88 4.76 20.18 9.80
N GLU A 89 4.63 20.40 11.12
CA GLU A 89 5.53 21.26 11.88
C GLU A 89 6.79 20.50 12.32
N GLN A 90 6.62 19.24 12.70
CA GLN A 90 7.71 18.40 13.17
C GLN A 90 7.37 16.91 13.05
N VAL A 91 8.36 16.10 12.67
CA VAL A 91 8.34 14.65 12.82
C VAL A 91 9.42 14.26 13.83
N ASN A 92 9.01 13.59 14.91
CA ASN A 92 9.92 13.14 15.97
C ASN A 92 9.88 11.61 16.11
N PHE A 93 10.97 10.95 15.78
CA PHE A 93 11.23 9.56 16.13
C PHE A 93 11.56 9.48 17.62
N LEU A 94 10.68 8.83 18.37
CA LEU A 94 10.77 8.68 19.81
C LEU A 94 11.56 7.43 20.20
N ASN A 95 11.38 6.34 19.43
CA ASN A 95 12.01 5.07 19.72
C ASN A 95 12.17 4.21 18.46
N GLN A 96 13.14 3.31 18.49
CA GLN A 96 13.37 2.26 17.50
C GLN A 96 13.58 0.95 18.25
N ARG A 97 12.78 -0.07 17.92
CA ARG A 97 12.86 -1.41 18.50
C ARG A 97 13.00 -2.43 17.38
N PRO A 98 13.80 -3.48 17.55
CA PRO A 98 13.87 -4.53 16.55
C PRO A 98 12.54 -5.26 16.44
N LEU A 99 12.19 -5.70 15.23
CA LEU A 99 11.18 -6.72 15.02
C LEU A 99 11.81 -8.08 15.37
N LEU A 100 11.18 -8.79 16.31
CA LEU A 100 11.69 -10.04 16.86
C LEU A 100 10.71 -11.18 16.58
N ASP A 101 11.24 -12.39 16.41
CA ASP A 101 10.45 -13.61 16.29
C ASP A 101 9.80 -14.02 17.63
N ALA A 102 9.05 -15.13 17.61
CA ALA A 102 8.35 -15.66 18.79
C ALA A 102 9.31 -16.19 19.89
N LYS A 103 10.60 -16.33 19.58
CA LYS A 103 11.66 -16.67 20.53
C LYS A 103 12.41 -15.42 21.01
N GLN A 104 11.90 -14.23 20.70
CA GLN A 104 12.50 -12.93 21.00
C GLN A 104 13.91 -12.78 20.40
N GLN A 105 14.16 -13.40 19.26
CA GLN A 105 15.39 -13.25 18.49
C GLN A 105 15.14 -12.39 17.25
N PRO A 106 16.15 -11.65 16.76
CA PRO A 106 16.06 -11.04 15.44
C PRO A 106 15.70 -12.08 14.39
N PHE A 107 14.82 -11.72 13.45
CA PHE A 107 14.54 -12.58 12.31
C PHE A 107 15.85 -12.91 11.56
N VAL A 108 15.94 -14.13 11.03
CA VAL A 108 17.08 -14.54 10.23
C VAL A 108 17.21 -13.62 9.01
N THR A 109 18.43 -13.24 8.66
CA THR A 109 18.72 -12.42 7.49
C THR A 109 18.01 -12.95 6.24
N ASN A 110 17.35 -12.07 5.50
CA ASN A 110 16.57 -12.34 4.30
C ASN A 110 15.37 -13.29 4.50
N THR A 111 14.73 -13.22 5.68
CA THR A 111 13.50 -13.98 5.97
C THR A 111 12.34 -13.11 6.49
N VAL A 112 12.54 -11.80 6.52
CA VAL A 112 11.57 -10.77 6.88
C VAL A 112 11.75 -9.62 5.89
N ASP A 113 10.64 -8.98 5.56
CA ASP A 113 10.54 -7.86 4.61
C ASP A 113 9.19 -7.22 4.91
N ALA A 114 9.13 -6.33 5.91
CA ALA A 114 7.86 -5.93 6.52
C ALA A 114 7.25 -4.78 5.73
N GLU A 115 5.99 -4.92 5.30
CA GLU A 115 5.36 -3.96 4.39
C GLU A 115 4.23 -3.19 5.07
N GLY A 116 3.03 -3.74 5.15
CA GLY A 116 1.84 -3.09 5.74
C GLY A 116 1.77 -3.19 7.26
N LEU A 117 1.11 -2.21 7.91
CA LEU A 117 1.01 -2.11 9.36
C LEU A 117 -0.35 -1.57 9.85
N ALA A 118 -0.96 -2.28 10.80
CA ALA A 118 -2.18 -1.82 11.48
C ALA A 118 -2.12 -2.04 12.99
N LEU A 119 -2.71 -1.11 13.73
CA LEU A 119 -2.97 -1.26 15.15
C LEU A 119 -4.26 -2.05 15.35
N THR A 120 -4.27 -3.04 16.24
CA THR A 120 -5.50 -3.74 16.59
C THR A 120 -6.49 -2.77 17.25
N HIS A 121 -7.80 -2.96 17.02
CA HIS A 121 -8.82 -2.04 17.55
C HIS A 121 -8.80 -1.88 19.08
N ASN A 122 -8.32 -2.90 19.80
CA ASN A 122 -8.14 -2.83 21.26
C ASN A 122 -6.87 -2.05 21.70
N GLY A 123 -6.03 -1.63 20.75
CA GLY A 123 -4.81 -0.85 20.96
C GLY A 123 -3.69 -1.60 21.68
N LYS A 124 -3.65 -2.93 21.59
CA LYS A 124 -2.70 -3.78 22.36
C LYS A 124 -1.60 -4.41 21.52
N SER A 125 -1.81 -4.55 20.21
CA SER A 125 -0.92 -5.30 19.33
C SER A 125 -0.88 -4.65 17.95
N LEU A 126 0.13 -5.01 17.17
CA LEU A 126 0.30 -4.60 15.79
C LEU A 126 0.12 -5.82 14.88
N LEU A 127 -0.70 -5.67 13.84
CA LEU A 127 -0.76 -6.59 12.71
C LEU A 127 0.13 -6.04 11.60
N TRP A 128 0.91 -6.89 10.97
CA TRP A 128 1.79 -6.49 9.87
C TRP A 128 1.96 -7.62 8.85
N SER A 129 2.07 -7.23 7.59
CA SER A 129 2.33 -8.12 6.44
C SER A 129 3.81 -8.15 6.11
N SER A 130 4.18 -9.09 5.24
CA SER A 130 5.56 -9.20 4.80
C SER A 130 5.69 -9.94 3.48
N GLU A 131 6.61 -9.49 2.63
CA GLU A 131 6.94 -10.19 1.40
C GLU A 131 7.67 -11.51 1.65
N LEU A 132 8.37 -11.62 2.79
CA LEU A 132 9.16 -12.79 3.15
C LEU A 132 8.60 -13.52 4.38
N GLY A 133 8.48 -14.84 4.24
CA GLY A 133 8.03 -15.72 5.31
C GLY A 133 6.50 -15.74 5.44
N ALA A 134 6.00 -15.45 6.64
CA ALA A 134 4.57 -15.49 6.91
C ALA A 134 3.87 -14.23 6.37
N PRO A 135 2.70 -14.38 5.71
CA PRO A 135 1.99 -13.28 5.06
C PRO A 135 1.43 -12.24 6.03
N LEU A 136 1.16 -12.66 7.26
CA LEU A 136 0.50 -11.87 8.29
C LEU A 136 0.97 -12.32 9.66
N ARG A 137 1.40 -11.35 10.47
CA ARG A 137 1.91 -11.55 11.82
C ARG A 137 1.23 -10.59 12.79
N LEU A 138 1.17 -11.01 14.05
CA LEU A 138 0.77 -10.18 15.19
C LEU A 138 1.97 -10.04 16.11
N SER A 139 2.30 -8.81 16.48
CA SER A 139 3.35 -8.48 17.43
C SER A 139 2.83 -7.61 18.57
N THR A 140 3.56 -7.60 19.67
CA THR A 140 3.38 -6.58 20.73
C THR A 140 3.72 -5.18 20.19
N LEU A 141 3.32 -4.13 20.90
CA LEU A 141 3.73 -2.74 20.62
C LEU A 141 5.25 -2.49 20.79
N ASP A 142 5.97 -3.51 21.24
CA ASP A 142 7.41 -3.51 21.46
C ASP A 142 8.18 -4.28 20.37
N GLY A 143 7.49 -4.82 19.36
CA GLY A 143 8.08 -5.48 18.20
C GLY A 143 8.27 -7.00 18.33
N VAL A 144 7.82 -7.63 19.43
CA VAL A 144 7.94 -9.08 19.64
C VAL A 144 6.77 -9.80 18.97
N MET A 145 7.05 -10.70 18.02
CA MET A 145 6.03 -11.52 17.37
C MET A 145 5.37 -12.47 18.37
N GLU A 146 4.06 -12.44 18.45
CA GLU A 146 3.25 -13.36 19.26
C GLU A 146 2.73 -14.52 18.42
N LYS A 147 2.38 -14.26 17.15
CA LYS A 147 1.72 -15.23 16.28
C LYS A 147 1.87 -14.89 14.80
N ASP A 148 1.98 -15.91 13.94
CA ASP A 148 1.71 -15.79 12.51
C ASP A 148 0.37 -16.43 12.14
N PHE A 149 -0.20 -15.98 11.01
CA PHE A 149 -1.52 -16.40 10.53
C PHE A 149 -1.45 -17.10 9.17
N THR A 150 -0.31 -17.71 8.83
CA THR A 150 -0.09 -18.35 7.54
C THR A 150 -1.19 -19.35 7.18
N SER A 151 -1.71 -20.09 8.17
CA SER A 151 -2.77 -21.09 7.97
C SER A 151 -4.14 -20.53 7.58
N LEU A 152 -4.36 -19.21 7.69
CA LEU A 152 -5.58 -18.56 7.21
C LEU A 152 -5.56 -18.32 5.70
N PHE A 153 -4.38 -18.36 5.08
CA PHE A 153 -4.21 -18.02 3.67
C PHE A 153 -4.32 -19.27 2.80
N PRO A 154 -5.08 -19.21 1.68
CA PRO A 154 -5.14 -20.30 0.71
C PRO A 154 -3.77 -20.63 0.11
N ALA A 155 -3.50 -21.91 -0.15
CA ALA A 155 -2.20 -22.37 -0.67
C ALA A 155 -1.81 -21.76 -2.03
N ARG A 156 -2.78 -21.23 -2.80
CA ARG A 156 -2.53 -20.51 -4.07
C ARG A 156 -1.69 -19.24 -3.91
N PHE A 157 -1.53 -18.73 -2.69
CA PHE A 157 -0.67 -17.58 -2.39
C PHE A 157 0.74 -17.97 -1.93
N ASN A 158 1.05 -19.26 -1.83
CA ASN A 158 2.39 -19.68 -1.41
C ASN A 158 3.45 -19.20 -2.40
N ILE A 159 4.58 -18.72 -1.88
CA ILE A 159 5.77 -18.45 -2.68
C ILE A 159 6.43 -19.80 -2.97
N SER A 160 6.36 -20.24 -4.23
CA SER A 160 7.02 -21.49 -4.63
C SER A 160 8.53 -21.30 -4.68
N SER A 161 9.28 -22.24 -4.09
CA SER A 161 10.73 -22.34 -4.27
C SER A 161 11.12 -22.81 -5.67
N ASP A 162 10.17 -23.38 -6.43
CA ASP A 162 10.34 -23.74 -7.83
C ASP A 162 10.10 -22.50 -8.72
N LYS A 163 11.17 -22.06 -9.39
CA LYS A 163 11.14 -20.92 -10.31
C LYS A 163 10.25 -21.17 -11.53
N GLU A 164 10.06 -22.43 -11.91
CA GLU A 164 9.21 -22.84 -13.04
C GLU A 164 7.73 -23.01 -12.65
N SER A 165 7.40 -22.92 -11.36
CA SER A 165 6.01 -22.99 -10.90
C SER A 165 5.19 -21.89 -11.56
N SER A 166 4.11 -22.28 -12.24
CA SER A 166 3.12 -21.39 -12.84
C SER A 166 2.09 -20.85 -11.84
N ASN A 167 2.18 -21.25 -10.57
CA ASN A 167 1.26 -20.86 -9.51
C ASN A 167 1.98 -20.14 -8.37
N GLY A 168 1.25 -19.27 -7.65
CA GLY A 168 1.72 -18.61 -6.45
C GLY A 168 2.01 -17.13 -6.62
N ILE A 169 2.47 -16.53 -5.51
CA ILE A 169 3.01 -15.18 -5.48
C ILE A 169 4.30 -15.08 -6.31
N ARG A 170 4.56 -13.90 -6.86
CA ARG A 170 5.81 -13.56 -7.53
C ARG A 170 6.79 -13.01 -6.49
N SER A 171 8.04 -13.44 -6.54
CA SER A 171 9.07 -12.93 -5.62
C SER A 171 9.26 -11.43 -5.84
N GLY A 172 9.21 -10.64 -4.77
CA GLY A 172 9.29 -9.18 -4.84
C GLY A 172 8.03 -8.50 -5.36
N ASN A 173 6.89 -9.21 -5.37
CA ASN A 173 5.57 -8.63 -5.59
C ASN A 173 4.50 -9.36 -4.75
N ALA A 174 4.75 -9.42 -3.45
CA ALA A 174 4.07 -10.28 -2.51
C ALA A 174 3.03 -9.52 -1.69
N TRP A 175 3.01 -9.71 -0.37
CA TRP A 175 2.01 -9.12 0.52
C TRP A 175 2.45 -7.72 0.94
N GLU A 176 1.58 -6.76 0.67
CA GLU A 176 1.85 -5.33 0.81
C GLU A 176 0.94 -4.75 1.89
N GLY A 177 0.36 -3.59 1.63
CA GLY A 177 -0.58 -2.92 2.50
C GLY A 177 -1.61 -3.79 3.20
N LEU A 178 -1.87 -3.43 4.45
CA LEU A 178 -2.97 -3.98 5.24
C LEU A 178 -3.60 -2.92 6.12
N THR A 179 -4.85 -3.14 6.50
CA THR A 179 -5.61 -2.19 7.30
C THR A 179 -6.72 -2.86 8.08
N VAL A 180 -7.00 -2.34 9.27
CA VAL A 180 -8.14 -2.76 10.09
C VAL A 180 -9.26 -1.75 9.88
N THR A 181 -10.49 -2.23 9.65
CA THR A 181 -11.66 -1.35 9.52
C THR A 181 -11.86 -0.53 10.79
N PRO A 182 -12.39 0.71 10.71
CA PRO A 182 -12.59 1.55 11.89
C PRO A 182 -13.44 0.90 13.00
N ASP A 183 -14.41 0.06 12.61
CA ASP A 183 -15.25 -0.70 13.55
C ASP A 183 -14.54 -1.92 14.19
N GLY A 184 -13.29 -2.18 13.79
CA GLY A 184 -12.43 -3.24 14.31
C GLY A 184 -12.81 -4.66 13.91
N LYS A 185 -13.76 -4.84 12.98
CA LYS A 185 -14.31 -6.17 12.66
C LYS A 185 -13.65 -6.87 11.49
N SER A 186 -12.99 -6.13 10.60
CA SER A 186 -12.34 -6.70 9.42
C SER A 186 -10.89 -6.24 9.28
N LEU A 187 -10.05 -7.14 8.78
CA LEU A 187 -8.73 -6.84 8.25
C LEU A 187 -8.81 -6.96 6.73
N PHE A 188 -8.29 -5.96 6.02
CA PHE A 188 -7.97 -6.07 4.61
C PHE A 188 -6.46 -6.20 4.43
N ILE A 189 -6.03 -7.02 3.46
CA ILE A 189 -4.63 -7.17 3.05
C ILE A 189 -4.57 -7.36 1.54
N ALA A 190 -3.62 -6.71 0.88
CA ALA A 190 -3.45 -6.75 -0.57
C ALA A 190 -2.18 -7.51 -0.99
N VAL A 191 -2.25 -8.13 -2.17
CA VAL A 191 -1.05 -8.58 -2.89
C VAL A 191 -0.61 -7.46 -3.84
N GLU A 192 0.69 -7.17 -3.95
CA GLU A 192 1.20 -6.08 -4.79
C GLU A 192 0.72 -6.21 -6.25
N SER A 193 0.87 -7.42 -6.81
CA SER A 193 0.67 -7.71 -8.22
C SER A 193 -0.03 -9.05 -8.48
N SER A 194 -0.24 -9.36 -9.76
CA SER A 194 -0.83 -10.63 -10.21
C SER A 194 -0.08 -11.85 -9.72
N LEU A 195 -0.83 -12.80 -9.15
CA LEU A 195 -0.35 -14.17 -8.98
C LEU A 195 0.07 -14.75 -10.34
N LYS A 196 0.96 -15.73 -10.32
CA LYS A 196 1.50 -16.33 -11.55
C LYS A 196 0.41 -16.88 -12.47
N GLN A 197 -0.61 -17.51 -11.88
CA GLN A 197 -1.74 -18.10 -12.59
C GLN A 197 -2.82 -17.08 -13.00
N ASP A 198 -2.78 -15.86 -12.47
CA ASP A 198 -3.79 -14.84 -12.78
C ASP A 198 -3.49 -14.06 -14.06
N GLY A 199 -2.26 -14.16 -14.56
CA GLY A 199 -1.81 -13.54 -15.80
C GLY A 199 -0.59 -12.64 -15.62
N PRO A 200 -0.32 -11.77 -16.61
CA PRO A 200 0.82 -10.87 -16.57
C PRO A 200 0.65 -9.77 -15.51
N ILE A 201 1.78 -9.26 -14.99
CA ILE A 201 1.81 -8.05 -14.18
C ILE A 201 1.52 -6.79 -15.03
N ALA A 202 1.29 -5.65 -14.39
CA ALA A 202 1.10 -4.38 -15.07
C ALA A 202 2.31 -4.03 -15.95
N SER A 203 2.03 -3.39 -17.09
CA SER A 203 3.03 -2.96 -18.06
C SER A 203 2.56 -1.65 -18.72
N PRO A 204 3.35 -1.02 -19.60
CA PRO A 204 2.92 0.21 -20.27
C PRO A 204 1.65 0.07 -21.13
N ILE A 205 1.28 -1.15 -21.51
CA ILE A 205 0.14 -1.42 -22.41
C ILE A 205 -0.93 -2.31 -21.77
N ASN A 206 -0.69 -2.86 -20.58
CA ASN A 206 -1.63 -3.75 -19.89
C ASN A 206 -1.76 -3.37 -18.41
N SER A 207 -2.98 -3.38 -17.90
CA SER A 207 -3.25 -3.39 -16.46
C SER A 207 -2.81 -4.70 -15.82
N GLY A 208 -2.54 -4.66 -14.51
CA GLY A 208 -2.35 -5.86 -13.67
C GLY A 208 -3.63 -6.26 -12.93
N THR A 209 -3.63 -7.45 -12.36
CA THR A 209 -4.71 -8.02 -11.54
C THR A 209 -4.20 -8.32 -10.13
N SER A 210 -4.50 -7.48 -9.15
CA SER A 210 -4.19 -7.73 -7.73
C SER A 210 -5.40 -8.36 -7.03
N ARG A 211 -5.15 -9.02 -5.89
CA ARG A 211 -6.17 -9.60 -5.02
C ARG A 211 -6.18 -8.90 -3.67
N LEU A 212 -7.36 -8.46 -3.26
CA LEU A 212 -7.62 -7.87 -1.95
C LEU A 212 -8.38 -8.90 -1.10
N LEU A 213 -7.82 -9.32 0.03
CA LEU A 213 -8.44 -10.30 0.92
C LEU A 213 -9.04 -9.59 2.13
N GLN A 214 -10.22 -10.05 2.56
CA GLN A 214 -10.89 -9.58 3.76
C GLN A 214 -11.00 -10.72 4.78
N PHE A 215 -10.56 -10.48 6.01
CA PHE A 215 -10.65 -11.41 7.12
C PHE A 215 -11.49 -10.84 8.26
N SER A 216 -12.25 -11.68 8.97
CA SER A 216 -12.87 -11.30 10.24
C SER A 216 -11.84 -11.20 11.35
N ILE A 217 -12.04 -10.24 12.25
CA ILE A 217 -11.25 -10.03 13.46
C ILE A 217 -12.07 -10.46 14.68
N ASP A 218 -11.46 -11.21 15.60
CA ASP A 218 -12.07 -11.61 16.86
C ASP A 218 -12.01 -10.52 17.95
N ALA A 219 -12.60 -10.77 19.12
CA ALA A 219 -12.66 -9.80 20.21
C ALA A 219 -11.27 -9.38 20.76
N ASP A 220 -10.24 -10.20 20.55
CA ASP A 220 -8.87 -9.89 20.97
C ASP A 220 -8.07 -9.16 19.89
N GLY A 221 -8.70 -8.83 18.75
CA GLY A 221 -8.04 -8.16 17.64
C GLY A 221 -7.30 -9.11 16.71
N ARG A 222 -7.59 -10.42 16.74
CA ARG A 222 -6.90 -11.42 15.91
C ARG A 222 -7.69 -11.80 14.66
N PRO A 223 -7.05 -11.86 13.48
CA PRO A 223 -7.63 -12.43 12.27
C PRO A 223 -8.05 -13.89 12.50
N SER A 224 -9.22 -14.28 11.98
CA SER A 224 -9.83 -15.58 12.28
C SER A 224 -10.34 -16.35 11.05
N LYS A 225 -10.96 -15.69 10.07
CA LYS A 225 -11.53 -16.35 8.89
C LYS A 225 -11.52 -15.43 7.69
N GLN A 226 -11.15 -15.95 6.51
CA GLN A 226 -11.33 -15.22 5.25
C GLN A 226 -12.83 -15.10 4.94
N LEU A 227 -13.31 -13.86 4.86
CA LEU A 227 -14.69 -13.52 4.54
C LEU A 227 -14.90 -13.43 3.04
N HIS A 228 -14.06 -12.64 2.38
CA HIS A 228 -14.18 -12.29 0.97
C HIS A 228 -12.80 -12.14 0.33
N GLU A 229 -12.78 -12.17 -0.99
CA GLU A 229 -11.64 -11.75 -1.79
C GLU A 229 -12.14 -10.99 -3.01
N TYR A 230 -11.46 -9.91 -3.36
CA TYR A 230 -11.89 -9.01 -4.43
C TYR A 230 -10.80 -8.85 -5.48
N LEU A 231 -11.23 -8.75 -6.74
CA LEU A 231 -10.37 -8.44 -7.87
C LEU A 231 -10.10 -6.93 -7.92
N TYR A 232 -8.85 -6.54 -7.72
CA TYR A 232 -8.35 -5.18 -7.96
C TYR A 232 -7.61 -5.11 -9.29
N ILE A 233 -7.90 -4.09 -10.11
CA ILE A 233 -7.19 -3.88 -11.38
C ILE A 233 -6.25 -2.70 -11.21
N THR A 234 -4.94 -2.94 -11.24
CA THR A 234 -3.94 -1.86 -11.22
C THR A 234 -3.89 -1.17 -12.58
N ASP A 235 -3.59 0.13 -12.60
CA ASP A 235 -3.42 0.85 -13.86
C ASP A 235 -2.19 0.34 -14.63
N PRO A 236 -2.13 0.54 -15.96
CA PRO A 236 -0.89 0.38 -16.71
C PRO A 236 0.21 1.29 -16.15
N VAL A 237 1.46 0.91 -16.40
CA VAL A 237 2.62 1.74 -16.07
C VAL A 237 2.55 3.07 -16.84
N PRO A 238 2.47 4.24 -16.17
CA PRO A 238 2.27 5.52 -16.84
C PRO A 238 3.54 6.02 -17.54
N GLN A 239 4.72 5.59 -17.10
CA GLN A 239 6.00 6.05 -17.66
C GLN A 239 6.91 4.87 -18.01
N VAL A 240 7.33 4.79 -19.27
CA VAL A 240 8.17 3.69 -19.76
C VAL A 240 9.64 4.00 -19.49
N SER A 241 10.34 3.05 -18.87
CA SER A 241 11.79 3.13 -18.76
C SER A 241 12.49 2.87 -20.10
N LYS A 242 13.51 3.67 -20.42
CA LYS A 242 14.45 3.39 -21.53
C LYS A 242 15.39 2.22 -21.24
N PHE A 243 15.46 1.79 -19.98
CA PHE A 243 16.29 0.69 -19.49
C PHE A 243 15.47 -0.59 -19.21
N GLY A 244 14.17 -0.58 -19.54
CA GLY A 244 13.34 -1.78 -19.70
C GLY A 244 12.76 -2.39 -18.42
N ILE A 245 12.96 -1.77 -17.25
CA ILE A 245 12.41 -2.26 -15.99
C ILE A 245 11.39 -1.24 -15.47
N ASN A 246 10.15 -1.72 -15.29
CA ASN A 246 9.06 -0.95 -14.74
C ASN A 246 7.98 -1.87 -14.18
N ASP A 247 7.23 -1.37 -13.21
CA ASP A 247 6.09 -2.05 -12.61
C ASP A 247 5.01 -1.03 -12.19
N ASN A 248 3.85 -1.55 -11.84
CA ASN A 248 2.83 -0.83 -11.10
C ASN A 248 2.05 -1.85 -10.25
N GLY A 249 1.97 -1.56 -8.96
CA GLY A 249 1.43 -2.47 -7.96
C GLY A 249 0.68 -1.73 -6.87
N VAL A 250 -0.10 -2.47 -6.09
CA VAL A 250 -0.72 -1.95 -4.86
C VAL A 250 0.34 -1.93 -3.76
N SER A 251 0.73 -0.75 -3.29
CA SER A 251 1.67 -0.63 -2.17
C SER A 251 0.98 -0.55 -0.81
N GLU A 252 -0.18 0.12 -0.73
CA GLU A 252 -0.87 0.30 0.56
C GLU A 252 -2.39 0.31 0.42
N VAL A 253 -3.08 -0.06 1.50
CA VAL A 253 -4.54 0.05 1.64
C VAL A 253 -4.92 0.69 2.97
N LEU A 254 -5.94 1.54 2.99
CA LEU A 254 -6.50 2.12 4.21
C LEU A 254 -8.02 2.02 4.20
N ALA A 255 -8.61 1.37 5.20
CA ALA A 255 -10.05 1.25 5.30
C ALA A 255 -10.68 2.55 5.80
N LEU A 256 -11.64 3.07 5.04
CA LEU A 256 -12.51 4.15 5.48
C LEU A 256 -13.74 3.60 6.21
N ASN A 257 -14.22 2.44 5.77
CA ASN A 257 -15.30 1.67 6.40
C ASN A 257 -15.21 0.21 5.92
N ASP A 258 -16.31 -0.54 6.01
CA ASP A 258 -16.37 -1.97 5.65
C ASP A 258 -16.44 -2.26 4.14
N HIS A 259 -16.68 -1.25 3.30
CA HIS A 259 -16.80 -1.40 1.85
C HIS A 259 -16.03 -0.35 1.03
N GLN A 260 -15.44 0.66 1.68
CA GLN A 260 -14.66 1.71 1.02
C GLN A 260 -13.24 1.78 1.57
N LEU A 261 -12.27 1.81 0.65
CA LEU A 261 -10.85 1.83 0.95
C LEU A 261 -10.17 2.97 0.19
N LEU A 262 -9.06 3.47 0.72
CA LEU A 262 -8.03 4.09 -0.10
C LEU A 262 -7.03 3.01 -0.51
N VAL A 263 -6.62 3.01 -1.78
CA VAL A 263 -5.59 2.11 -2.30
C VAL A 263 -4.52 2.96 -2.97
N ILE A 264 -3.27 2.75 -2.57
CA ILE A 264 -2.10 3.39 -3.20
C ILE A 264 -1.60 2.46 -4.29
N GLU A 265 -1.49 2.99 -5.50
CA GLU A 265 -0.72 2.37 -6.57
C GLU A 265 0.61 3.10 -6.72
N ARG A 266 1.69 2.33 -6.61
CA ARG A 266 3.07 2.80 -6.82
C ARG A 266 3.59 2.19 -8.11
N SER A 267 3.88 3.05 -9.09
CA SER A 267 4.55 2.63 -10.32
C SER A 267 6.01 3.05 -10.30
N GLY A 268 6.91 2.06 -10.33
CA GLY A 268 8.34 2.28 -10.45
C GLY A 268 8.82 2.16 -11.89
N ARG A 269 9.84 2.94 -12.25
CA ARG A 269 10.67 2.67 -13.42
C ARG A 269 12.14 2.97 -13.12
N ASN A 270 13.06 2.21 -13.70
CA ASN A 270 14.46 2.57 -13.60
C ASN A 270 14.81 3.77 -14.49
N VAL A 271 15.63 4.69 -13.98
CA VAL A 271 16.06 5.92 -14.69
C VAL A 271 17.54 5.92 -15.07
N SER A 272 18.27 4.86 -14.70
CA SER A 272 19.60 4.56 -15.21
C SER A 272 19.79 3.06 -15.45
N ALA A 273 20.93 2.68 -16.04
CA ALA A 273 21.24 1.27 -16.28
C ALA A 273 21.49 0.55 -14.95
N GLY A 274 20.76 -0.55 -14.73
CA GLY A 274 20.80 -1.32 -13.48
C GLY A 274 19.47 -1.28 -12.73
N PHE A 275 19.48 -1.82 -11.51
CA PHE A 275 18.31 -2.03 -10.65
C PHE A 275 18.20 -1.05 -9.48
N ASN A 276 19.09 -0.07 -9.34
CA ASN A 276 19.26 0.64 -8.07
C ASN A 276 18.86 2.12 -8.13
N ASP A 277 18.19 2.56 -9.20
CA ASP A 277 17.87 3.97 -9.42
C ASP A 277 16.49 4.07 -10.05
N TRP A 278 15.51 4.33 -9.19
CA TRP A 278 14.08 4.26 -9.49
C TRP A 278 13.43 5.63 -9.35
N ASP A 279 12.53 5.92 -10.29
CA ASP A 279 11.59 7.03 -10.20
C ASP A 279 10.17 6.49 -10.08
N TYR A 280 9.35 7.15 -9.26
CA TYR A 280 8.04 6.67 -8.87
C TYR A 280 6.93 7.63 -9.31
N SER A 281 5.88 7.07 -9.89
CA SER A 281 4.58 7.73 -10.08
C SER A 281 3.59 7.09 -9.10
N VAL A 282 3.04 7.90 -8.19
CA VAL A 282 2.16 7.41 -7.12
C VAL A 282 0.76 8.00 -7.28
N ARG A 283 -0.24 7.13 -7.24
CA ARG A 283 -1.66 7.51 -7.27
C ARG A 283 -2.41 6.86 -6.12
N VAL A 284 -3.38 7.57 -5.58
CA VAL A 284 -4.29 7.07 -4.55
C VAL A 284 -5.69 7.01 -5.12
N TYR A 285 -6.35 5.87 -4.99
CA TYR A 285 -7.72 5.65 -5.44
C TYR A 285 -8.65 5.49 -4.27
N MET A 286 -9.84 6.09 -4.37
CA MET A 286 -10.99 5.69 -3.58
C MET A 286 -11.60 4.45 -4.22
N VAL A 287 -11.69 3.36 -3.48
CA VAL A 287 -12.19 2.05 -3.93
C VAL A 287 -13.50 1.73 -3.23
N ASP A 288 -14.45 1.15 -3.96
CA ASP A 288 -15.73 0.67 -3.44
C ASP A 288 -15.93 -0.81 -3.81
N LEU A 289 -16.16 -1.62 -2.78
CA LEU A 289 -16.29 -3.07 -2.86
C LEU A 289 -17.75 -3.54 -3.09
N THR A 290 -18.74 -2.65 -2.97
CA THR A 290 -20.16 -3.00 -2.85
C THR A 290 -20.70 -3.85 -4.00
N ALA A 291 -20.25 -3.55 -5.23
CA ALA A 291 -20.67 -4.26 -6.44
C ALA A 291 -19.67 -5.34 -6.90
N ALA A 292 -18.54 -5.49 -6.20
CA ALA A 292 -17.48 -6.39 -6.60
C ALA A 292 -17.90 -7.86 -6.44
N SER A 293 -17.43 -8.71 -7.35
CA SER A 293 -17.59 -10.16 -7.22
C SER A 293 -16.66 -10.69 -6.12
N ASP A 294 -17.16 -11.62 -5.30
CA ASP A 294 -16.31 -12.39 -4.39
C ASP A 294 -15.59 -13.50 -5.17
N ILE A 295 -14.26 -13.47 -5.15
CA ILE A 295 -13.37 -14.38 -5.90
C ILE A 295 -12.59 -15.33 -4.99
N LYS A 296 -12.95 -15.44 -3.69
CA LYS A 296 -12.15 -16.20 -2.71
C LYS A 296 -12.01 -17.69 -3.02
N ASP A 297 -12.93 -18.26 -3.80
CA ASP A 297 -12.93 -19.68 -4.20
C ASP A 297 -12.37 -19.87 -5.62
N ILE A 298 -11.67 -18.87 -6.17
CA ILE A 298 -11.17 -18.85 -7.55
C ILE A 298 -9.65 -18.89 -7.53
N ASP A 299 -9.09 -20.04 -7.90
CA ASP A 299 -7.64 -20.25 -7.83
C ASP A 299 -6.86 -19.51 -8.92
N SER A 300 -7.47 -19.30 -10.09
CA SER A 300 -6.87 -18.67 -11.26
C SER A 300 -7.88 -17.79 -11.98
N LEU A 301 -7.54 -16.52 -12.17
CA LEU A 301 -8.34 -15.57 -12.96
C LEU A 301 -8.26 -15.85 -14.47
N GLN A 302 -7.31 -16.69 -14.92
CA GLN A 302 -7.22 -17.09 -16.33
C GLN A 302 -8.21 -18.20 -16.69
N ASP A 303 -8.53 -19.09 -15.75
CA ASP A 303 -9.26 -20.34 -16.01
C ASP A 303 -10.79 -20.23 -15.88
N TRP A 304 -11.33 -19.03 -15.65
CA TRP A 304 -12.77 -18.87 -15.51
C TRP A 304 -13.50 -18.72 -16.85
N SER A 305 -14.38 -19.69 -17.13
CA SER A 305 -15.31 -19.76 -18.26
C SER A 305 -16.20 -18.54 -18.51
N ASN A 306 -16.40 -17.63 -17.54
CA ASN A 306 -17.22 -16.42 -17.67
C ASN A 306 -16.48 -15.16 -17.18
N LYS A 307 -15.27 -14.87 -17.68
CA LYS A 307 -14.56 -13.61 -17.36
C LYS A 307 -15.42 -12.34 -17.54
N SER A 308 -16.43 -12.38 -18.40
CA SER A 308 -17.37 -11.28 -18.64
C SER A 308 -18.36 -11.02 -17.49
N THR A 309 -18.53 -11.93 -16.53
CA THR A 309 -19.41 -11.74 -15.37
C THR A 309 -18.65 -11.34 -14.10
N LEU A 310 -17.32 -11.33 -14.15
CA LEU A 310 -16.49 -10.84 -13.07
C LEU A 310 -16.58 -9.32 -12.99
N GLN A 311 -17.00 -8.83 -11.83
CA GLN A 311 -16.99 -7.41 -11.52
C GLN A 311 -15.80 -7.12 -10.61
N PRO A 312 -14.73 -6.45 -11.10
CA PRO A 312 -13.71 -5.91 -10.23
C PRO A 312 -14.28 -4.86 -9.29
N VAL A 313 -13.51 -4.50 -8.26
CA VAL A 313 -13.85 -3.35 -7.42
C VAL A 313 -13.96 -2.08 -8.26
N SER A 314 -14.84 -1.16 -7.85
CA SER A 314 -14.89 0.16 -8.47
C SER A 314 -13.78 1.01 -7.88
N LYS A 315 -13.09 1.81 -8.69
CA LYS A 315 -12.08 2.75 -8.20
C LYS A 315 -12.21 4.11 -8.89
N LYS A 316 -11.90 5.17 -8.14
CA LYS A 316 -11.85 6.56 -8.62
C LYS A 316 -10.56 7.22 -8.14
N LEU A 317 -9.82 7.83 -9.06
CA LEU A 317 -8.60 8.58 -8.72
C LEU A 317 -8.92 9.69 -7.71
N LEU A 318 -8.20 9.67 -6.59
CA LEU A 318 -8.35 10.61 -5.49
C LEU A 318 -7.18 11.61 -5.44
N ILE A 319 -5.95 11.10 -5.48
CA ILE A 319 -4.70 11.88 -5.45
C ILE A 319 -3.80 11.36 -6.57
N ASP A 320 -3.25 12.25 -7.38
CA ASP A 320 -2.04 11.98 -8.18
C ASP A 320 -0.91 12.81 -7.57
N PHE A 321 0.14 12.16 -7.06
CA PHE A 321 1.23 12.87 -6.37
C PHE A 321 2.02 13.79 -7.31
N ALA A 322 1.95 13.57 -8.63
CA ALA A 322 2.58 14.46 -9.61
C ALA A 322 1.99 15.88 -9.59
N ASP A 323 0.78 16.08 -9.04
CA ASP A 323 0.17 17.41 -8.88
C ASP A 323 0.78 18.20 -7.71
N TYR A 324 1.49 17.53 -6.78
CA TYR A 324 1.94 18.12 -5.51
C TYR A 324 3.45 18.12 -5.32
N THR A 325 4.16 17.16 -5.92
CA THR A 325 5.61 17.04 -5.82
C THR A 325 6.24 16.51 -7.11
N SER A 326 7.45 16.94 -7.41
CA SER A 326 8.25 16.43 -8.53
C SER A 326 9.04 15.17 -8.19
N SER A 327 9.01 14.73 -6.92
CA SER A 327 9.73 13.57 -6.42
C SER A 327 8.90 12.98 -5.28
N ALA A 328 7.96 12.09 -5.62
CA ALA A 328 7.12 11.44 -4.63
C ALA A 328 7.90 10.46 -3.73
N ASP A 329 9.04 9.95 -4.22
CA ASP A 329 9.73 8.77 -3.69
C ASP A 329 8.77 7.57 -3.56
N CYS A 330 9.21 6.50 -2.90
CA CYS A 330 8.51 5.22 -2.80
C CYS A 330 7.37 5.33 -1.75
N ILE A 331 6.22 5.93 -2.08
CA ILE A 331 5.12 6.05 -1.10
C ILE A 331 4.46 4.69 -0.86
N GLU A 332 4.61 4.19 0.36
CA GLU A 332 4.20 2.83 0.75
C GLU A 332 3.35 2.80 2.02
N GLY A 333 3.25 3.90 2.76
CA GLY A 333 2.38 3.97 3.94
C GLY A 333 1.36 5.10 3.88
N VAL A 334 0.17 4.85 4.41
CA VAL A 334 -0.84 5.89 4.71
C VAL A 334 -1.60 5.57 5.98
N THR A 335 -1.89 6.61 6.75
CA THR A 335 -2.76 6.51 7.92
C THR A 335 -3.57 7.78 8.11
N PHE A 336 -4.62 7.70 8.92
CA PHE A 336 -5.26 8.91 9.43
C PHE A 336 -4.32 9.62 10.42
N GLY A 337 -4.32 10.94 10.43
CA GLY A 337 -3.66 11.73 11.46
C GLY A 337 -4.64 12.24 12.53
N PRO A 338 -4.15 13.06 13.47
CA PRO A 338 -5.05 13.80 14.36
C PRO A 338 -5.96 14.73 13.56
N LEU A 339 -7.12 15.07 14.13
CA LEU A 339 -8.00 16.07 13.54
C LEU A 339 -7.31 17.44 13.53
N ILE A 340 -7.40 18.15 12.42
CA ILE A 340 -6.87 19.50 12.26
C ILE A 340 -8.04 20.45 12.08
N ASP A 341 -8.29 21.32 13.06
CA ASP A 341 -9.43 22.23 13.07
C ASP A 341 -10.78 21.52 12.87
N GLY A 342 -10.92 20.29 13.39
CA GLY A 342 -12.12 19.45 13.25
C GLY A 342 -12.22 18.67 11.94
N HIS A 343 -11.19 18.69 11.10
CA HIS A 343 -11.12 17.98 9.83
C HIS A 343 -10.24 16.73 9.90
N THR A 344 -10.67 15.67 9.22
CA THR A 344 -9.87 14.45 9.03
C THR A 344 -8.58 14.81 8.29
N SER A 345 -7.46 14.22 8.73
CA SER A 345 -6.17 14.32 8.04
C SER A 345 -5.67 12.96 7.59
N LEU A 346 -4.94 12.92 6.49
CA LEU A 346 -4.19 11.77 6.00
C LEU A 346 -2.71 12.10 6.05
N ILE A 347 -1.92 11.16 6.56
CA ILE A 347 -0.46 11.22 6.56
C ILE A 347 0.04 10.05 5.74
N PHE A 348 0.84 10.37 4.71
CA PHE A 348 1.53 9.39 3.89
C PHE A 348 3.02 9.37 4.26
N VAL A 349 3.68 8.23 4.08
CA VAL A 349 5.13 8.09 4.25
C VAL A 349 5.75 7.42 3.03
N SER A 350 6.95 7.87 2.64
CA SER A 350 7.76 7.21 1.63
C SER A 350 8.91 6.41 2.23
N ASP A 351 9.13 5.24 1.64
CA ASP A 351 10.37 4.51 1.73
C ASP A 351 11.44 5.19 0.87
N ASN A 352 12.66 5.18 1.40
CA ASN A 352 13.87 5.60 0.70
C ASN A 352 14.68 4.44 0.14
N ASN A 353 14.15 3.20 0.17
CA ASN A 353 14.77 1.95 -0.29
C ASN A 353 16.21 1.75 0.21
N PHE A 354 16.54 2.35 1.37
CA PHE A 354 17.90 2.46 1.92
C PHE A 354 18.92 3.06 0.94
N GLN A 355 18.48 3.84 -0.06
CA GLN A 355 19.32 4.44 -1.09
C GLN A 355 19.63 5.91 -0.78
N PRO A 356 20.88 6.37 -1.01
CA PRO A 356 21.30 7.73 -0.66
C PRO A 356 20.64 8.84 -1.51
N HIS A 357 20.02 8.50 -2.63
CA HIS A 357 19.40 9.45 -3.57
C HIS A 357 17.88 9.56 -3.42
N GLN A 358 17.28 8.80 -2.51
CA GLN A 358 15.86 8.90 -2.14
C GLN A 358 15.74 9.48 -0.73
N GLN A 359 14.52 9.85 -0.33
CA GLN A 359 14.24 10.44 0.98
C GLN A 359 13.05 9.76 1.66
N THR A 360 13.09 9.72 2.99
CA THR A 360 11.89 9.41 3.77
C THR A 360 11.08 10.70 3.89
N LYS A 361 9.94 10.76 3.22
CA LYS A 361 9.06 11.93 3.17
C LYS A 361 7.75 11.61 3.86
N PHE A 362 7.20 12.60 4.54
CA PHE A 362 5.86 12.59 5.09
C PHE A 362 5.03 13.62 4.34
N TYR A 363 3.83 13.26 3.90
CA TYR A 363 2.92 14.17 3.22
C TYR A 363 1.62 14.29 4.00
N LEU A 364 1.09 15.51 4.12
CA LEU A 364 -0.14 15.78 4.84
C LEU A 364 -1.23 16.25 3.88
N PHE A 365 -2.38 15.58 3.93
CA PHE A 365 -3.61 16.02 3.30
C PHE A 365 -4.68 16.25 4.37
N ILE A 366 -5.52 17.27 4.17
CA ILE A 366 -6.63 17.60 5.07
C ILE A 366 -7.93 17.53 4.28
N ASP A 367 -8.89 16.74 4.77
CA ASP A 367 -10.24 16.66 4.22
C ASP A 367 -11.09 17.83 4.71
N LYS A 368 -11.11 18.91 3.95
CA LYS A 368 -11.83 20.15 4.28
C LYS A 368 -13.34 19.99 4.27
N GLU A 369 -13.88 18.89 3.75
CA GLU A 369 -15.33 18.65 3.68
C GLU A 369 -15.77 17.41 4.47
N ASN A 370 -14.86 16.71 5.15
CA ASN A 370 -15.10 15.46 5.89
C ASN A 370 -15.85 14.40 5.04
N LYS A 371 -15.43 14.24 3.79
CA LYS A 371 -15.94 13.22 2.85
C LYS A 371 -15.33 11.84 3.06
N LEU A 372 -14.12 11.75 3.61
CA LEU A 372 -13.53 10.53 4.14
C LEU A 372 -14.26 10.21 5.44
N LYS A 373 -15.46 9.64 5.32
CA LYS A 373 -16.27 9.23 6.46
C LYS A 373 -15.68 7.96 7.07
N ILE A 374 -15.31 8.06 8.34
CA ILE A 374 -14.85 6.98 9.22
C ILE A 374 -16.04 6.50 10.05
#